data_AF-A0A1G4UF21-F1
#
_entry.id   AF-A0A1G4UF21-F1
#
_cell.length_a   1.000
_cell.length_b   1.000
_cell.length_c   1.000
_cell.angle_alpha   90.00
_cell.angle_beta   90.00
_cell.angle_gamma   90.00
#
_symmetry.space_group_name_H-M   'P 1'
#
loop_
_entity.id
_entity.type
_entity.pdbx_description
1 polymer ?
#
loop_
_entity_poly.entity_id
_entity_poly.type
_entity_poly.pdbx_seq_one_letter_code
_entity_poly.pdbx_strand_id
1 'polypeptide(L)'
;MSKVNIGLRQANRLAQMSPKAQLGFIAEGLPLIRDSAFGFWSAAQALQGHSREREVLEGFAEEEAAKGLILMDIVRCPSALMKDRLTPMLSWFYNHLARMIYANAASWKPVDTKQLQEYVDTARRTHYLEGNMGEYILPNWEEYRRESQLYVDIAAFENGDPVWSAPVVHDGVSIGDWPPPSLQLVEALHQLGLTTEAGLQATSETWGTVTFQDKEGFEDIRKILERLLARAIAESLPLETAEEKHVQTLYRLWQIPMYLLDLKRLPVSLEELKRHQEAMLWAEAGY
;
A
#
# COMPACT_ATOMS: atom_id res chain seq x y z
N MET A 1 19.44 13.91 31.67
CA MET A 1 18.64 14.40 30.52
C MET A 1 18.75 13.37 29.41
N SER A 2 17.64 12.78 28.94
CA SER A 2 17.71 11.94 27.74
C SER A 2 18.13 12.80 26.56
N LYS A 3 18.99 12.27 25.68
CA LYS A 3 19.50 12.99 24.52
C LYS A 3 18.33 13.28 23.58
N VAL A 4 18.05 14.55 23.30
CA VAL A 4 16.97 14.94 22.37
C VAL A 4 17.34 14.40 20.99
N ASN A 5 16.52 13.49 20.46
CA ASN A 5 16.70 12.96 19.10
C ASN A 5 16.06 13.95 18.10
N ILE A 6 16.87 14.63 17.29
CA ILE A 6 16.43 15.64 16.31
C ILE A 6 16.59 15.07 14.90
N GLY A 7 15.57 15.20 14.06
CA GLY A 7 15.64 14.81 12.65
C GLY A 7 14.35 14.18 12.12
N LEU A 8 14.41 13.69 10.88
CA LEU A 8 13.32 12.96 10.22
C LEU A 8 13.20 11.53 10.76
N ARG A 9 12.22 10.79 10.24
CA ARG A 9 11.95 9.37 10.57
C ARG A 9 11.58 9.13 12.05
N GLN A 10 10.63 9.91 12.54
CA GLN A 10 10.21 9.93 13.95
C GLN A 10 8.81 9.35 14.20
N ALA A 11 8.19 8.64 13.25
CA ALA A 11 6.82 8.12 13.41
C ALA A 11 6.65 7.23 14.66
N ASN A 12 7.71 6.57 15.13
CA ASN A 12 7.69 5.80 16.39
C ASN A 12 7.28 6.63 17.62
N ARG A 13 7.38 7.96 17.58
CA ARG A 13 6.87 8.84 18.64
C ARG A 13 5.36 8.76 18.82
N LEU A 14 4.61 8.37 17.79
CA LEU A 14 3.16 8.17 17.90
C LEU A 14 2.81 7.09 18.93
N ALA A 15 3.68 6.10 19.15
CA ALA A 15 3.49 5.06 20.16
C ALA A 15 3.63 5.57 21.61
N GLN A 16 4.15 6.79 21.80
CA GLN A 16 4.31 7.44 23.11
C GLN A 16 3.17 8.43 23.41
N MET A 17 2.29 8.69 22.43
CA MET A 17 1.17 9.61 22.57
C MET A 17 -0.03 8.92 23.23
N SER A 18 -0.89 9.72 23.87
CA SER A 18 -2.22 9.22 24.26
C SER A 18 -3.06 8.93 23.00
N PRO A 19 -4.06 8.04 23.06
CA PRO A 19 -4.88 7.72 21.89
C PRO A 19 -5.51 8.95 21.21
N LYS A 20 -6.01 9.90 22.01
CA LYS A 20 -6.57 11.16 21.49
C LYS A 20 -5.51 12.02 20.78
N ALA A 21 -4.33 12.18 21.38
CA ALA A 21 -3.25 12.96 20.78
C ALA A 21 -2.69 12.29 19.51
N GLN A 22 -2.62 10.97 19.50
CA GLN A 22 -2.24 10.19 18.31
C GLN A 22 -3.22 10.42 17.17
N LEU A 23 -4.53 10.32 17.44
CA LEU A 23 -5.57 10.52 16.44
C LEU A 23 -5.57 11.95 15.88
N GLY A 24 -5.44 12.96 16.74
CA GLY A 24 -5.27 14.36 16.32
C GLY A 24 -4.04 14.57 15.43
N PHE A 25 -2.89 14.02 15.83
CA PHE A 25 -1.66 14.11 15.04
C PHE A 25 -1.76 13.41 13.68
N ILE A 26 -2.46 12.28 13.60
CA ILE A 26 -2.73 11.60 12.32
C ILE A 26 -3.66 12.46 11.45
N ALA A 27 -4.70 13.06 12.02
CA ALA A 27 -5.62 13.95 11.28
C ALA A 27 -4.89 15.16 10.68
N GLU A 28 -3.94 15.75 11.40
CA GLU A 28 -3.08 16.83 10.88
C GLU A 28 -2.25 16.37 9.67
N GLY A 29 -1.71 15.15 9.72
CA GLY A 29 -0.79 14.63 8.70
C GLY A 29 -1.46 14.13 7.42
N LEU A 30 -2.68 13.60 7.49
CA LEU A 30 -3.34 12.95 6.34
C LEU A 30 -3.56 13.90 5.14
N PRO A 31 -4.07 15.15 5.32
CA PRO A 31 -4.17 16.11 4.21
C PRO A 31 -2.81 16.47 3.61
N LEU A 32 -1.76 16.59 4.44
CA LEU A 32 -0.40 16.90 3.96
C LEU A 32 0.16 15.75 3.09
N ILE A 33 -0.10 14.50 3.48
CA ILE A 33 0.29 13.32 2.70
C ILE A 33 -0.46 13.29 1.37
N ARG A 34 -1.77 13.53 1.40
CA ARG A 34 -2.59 13.64 0.18
C ARG A 34 -2.01 14.68 -0.77
N ASP A 35 -1.80 15.91 -0.29
CA ASP A 35 -1.35 17.02 -1.13
C ASP A 35 0.05 16.74 -1.70
N SER A 36 0.94 16.09 -0.93
CA SER A 36 2.23 15.63 -1.42
C SER A 36 2.11 14.57 -2.53
N ALA A 37 1.23 13.57 -2.34
CA ALA A 37 1.00 12.52 -3.35
C ALA A 37 0.44 13.11 -4.64
N PHE A 38 -0.54 14.00 -4.55
CA PHE A 38 -1.11 14.70 -5.71
C PHE A 38 -0.11 15.66 -6.36
N GLY A 39 0.79 16.27 -5.60
CA GLY A 39 1.89 17.07 -6.15
C GLY A 39 2.80 16.26 -7.07
N PHE A 40 3.20 15.05 -6.66
CA PHE A 40 3.98 14.14 -7.50
C PHE A 40 3.19 13.70 -8.74
N TRP A 41 1.92 13.33 -8.56
CA TRP A 41 1.06 12.93 -9.69
C TRP A 41 0.89 14.05 -10.72
N SER A 42 0.54 15.26 -10.28
CA SER A 42 0.39 16.40 -11.19
C SER A 42 1.69 16.73 -11.93
N ALA A 43 2.85 16.60 -11.27
CA ALA A 43 4.14 16.77 -11.91
C ALA A 43 4.41 15.67 -12.96
N ALA A 44 4.07 14.41 -12.66
CA ALA A 44 4.17 13.30 -13.62
C ALA A 44 3.35 13.59 -14.88
N GLN A 45 2.10 14.04 -14.72
CA GLN A 45 1.19 14.33 -15.83
C GLN A 45 1.65 15.51 -16.72
N ALA A 46 2.55 16.35 -16.22
CA ALA A 46 3.14 17.43 -17.01
C ALA A 46 4.33 16.97 -17.88
N LEU A 47 4.88 15.76 -17.67
CA LEU A 47 6.09 15.26 -18.33
C LEU A 47 5.77 14.58 -19.68
N GLN A 48 5.45 15.39 -20.69
CA GLN A 48 5.28 14.91 -22.06
C GLN A 48 6.62 14.46 -22.67
N GLY A 49 6.66 13.28 -23.28
CA GLY A 49 7.86 12.75 -23.96
C GLY A 49 8.98 12.25 -23.04
N HIS A 50 8.76 12.25 -21.72
CA HIS A 50 9.72 11.79 -20.70
C HIS A 50 9.12 10.62 -19.91
N SER A 51 8.90 9.49 -20.59
CA SER A 51 8.14 8.35 -20.05
C SER A 51 8.73 7.79 -18.76
N ARG A 52 10.07 7.68 -18.68
CA ARG A 52 10.77 7.18 -17.49
C ARG A 52 10.57 8.09 -16.29
N GLU A 53 10.85 9.39 -16.46
CA GLU A 53 10.75 10.37 -15.38
C GLU A 53 9.30 10.52 -14.90
N ARG A 54 8.33 10.41 -15.83
CA ARG A 54 6.92 10.34 -15.50
C ARG A 54 6.63 9.13 -14.60
N GLU A 55 7.03 7.93 -15.00
CA GLU A 55 6.78 6.70 -14.23
C GLU A 55 7.42 6.73 -12.83
N VAL A 56 8.61 7.34 -12.70
CA VAL A 56 9.24 7.59 -11.39
C VAL A 56 8.37 8.46 -10.49
N LEU A 57 7.81 9.56 -11.02
CA LEU A 57 6.95 10.45 -10.25
C LEU A 57 5.60 9.83 -9.93
N GLU A 58 5.04 9.00 -10.83
CA GLU A 58 3.85 8.20 -10.56
C GLU A 58 4.10 7.24 -9.38
N GLY A 59 5.23 6.52 -9.38
CA GLY A 59 5.61 5.64 -8.28
C GLY A 59 5.77 6.39 -6.95
N PHE A 60 6.37 7.59 -6.95
CA PHE A 60 6.43 8.42 -5.73
C PHE A 60 5.06 8.88 -5.26
N ALA A 61 4.14 9.21 -6.17
CA ALA A 61 2.77 9.54 -5.79
C ALA A 61 2.10 8.36 -5.07
N GLU A 62 2.22 7.15 -5.62
CA GLU A 62 1.65 5.93 -5.01
C GLU A 62 2.25 5.62 -3.64
N GLU A 63 3.58 5.71 -3.51
CA GLU A 63 4.26 5.49 -2.24
C GLU A 63 3.86 6.52 -1.17
N GLU A 64 3.69 7.79 -1.54
CA GLU A 64 3.21 8.81 -0.62
C GLU A 64 1.75 8.55 -0.22
N ALA A 65 0.87 8.23 -1.17
CA ALA A 65 -0.52 7.87 -0.85
C ALA A 65 -0.61 6.66 0.09
N ALA A 66 0.24 5.65 -0.10
CA ALA A 66 0.31 4.47 0.75
C ALA A 66 0.64 4.79 2.22
N LYS A 67 1.41 5.85 2.51
CA LYS A 67 1.60 6.31 3.89
C LYS A 67 0.27 6.68 4.55
N GLY A 68 -0.61 7.35 3.81
CA GLY A 68 -1.95 7.70 4.29
C GLY A 68 -2.78 6.45 4.58
N LEU A 69 -2.70 5.44 3.71
CA LEU A 69 -3.39 4.16 3.90
C LEU A 69 -2.87 3.37 5.11
N ILE A 70 -1.56 3.40 5.36
CA ILE A 70 -0.95 2.79 6.57
C ILE A 70 -1.45 3.48 7.84
N LEU A 71 -1.48 4.82 7.87
CA LEU A 71 -2.02 5.56 9.00
C LEU A 71 -3.52 5.30 9.19
N MET A 72 -4.27 5.15 8.10
CA MET A 72 -5.68 4.77 8.17
C MET A 72 -5.87 3.37 8.74
N ASP A 73 -4.96 2.44 8.47
CA ASP A 73 -5.00 1.10 9.02
C ASP A 73 -4.73 1.08 10.54
N ILE A 74 -3.85 1.97 11.02
CA ILE A 74 -3.68 2.24 12.44
C ILE A 74 -5.00 2.71 13.07
N VAL A 75 -5.75 3.58 12.38
CA VAL A 75 -7.04 4.09 12.86
C VAL A 75 -8.12 2.99 12.84
N ARG A 76 -8.13 2.13 11.82
CA ARG A 76 -9.05 0.97 11.70
C ARG A 76 -8.76 -0.16 12.68
N CYS A 77 -7.54 -0.24 13.20
CA CYS A 77 -7.12 -1.33 14.08
C CYS A 77 -7.90 -1.32 15.41
N PRO A 78 -8.53 -2.44 15.79
CA PRO A 78 -9.23 -2.54 17.07
C PRO A 78 -8.33 -2.20 18.26
N SER A 79 -8.87 -1.48 19.24
CA SER A 79 -8.12 -0.99 20.41
C SER A 79 -7.43 -2.11 21.20
N ALA A 80 -8.02 -3.31 21.23
CA ALA A 80 -7.45 -4.50 21.87
C ALA A 80 -6.13 -4.97 21.22
N LEU A 81 -5.93 -4.69 19.92
CA LEU A 81 -4.75 -5.11 19.16
C LEU A 81 -3.70 -4.00 19.02
N MET A 82 -4.09 -2.75 19.28
CA MET A 82 -3.25 -1.56 19.06
C MET A 82 -1.89 -1.64 19.75
N LYS A 83 -1.84 -2.17 20.98
CA LYS A 83 -0.59 -2.30 21.73
C LYS A 83 0.48 -3.11 20.98
N ASP A 84 0.06 -4.19 20.31
CA ASP A 84 0.96 -5.13 19.66
C ASP A 84 1.20 -4.78 18.18
N ARG A 85 0.25 -4.08 17.55
CA ARG A 85 0.26 -3.81 16.11
C ARG A 85 0.73 -2.41 15.71
N LEU A 86 0.71 -1.44 16.63
CA LEU A 86 1.13 -0.07 16.32
C LEU A 86 2.59 0.03 15.86
N THR A 87 3.54 -0.56 16.60
CA THR A 87 4.97 -0.48 16.24
C THR A 87 5.27 -1.12 14.88
N PRO A 88 4.78 -2.34 14.57
CA PRO A 88 4.86 -2.91 13.22
C PRO A 88 4.33 -1.96 12.14
N MET A 89 3.12 -1.42 12.29
CA MET A 89 2.52 -0.51 11.31
C MET A 89 3.34 0.78 11.11
N LEU A 90 3.87 1.37 12.20
CA LEU A 90 4.75 2.53 12.11
C LEU A 90 6.08 2.23 11.41
N SER A 91 6.57 1.00 11.49
CA SER A 91 7.77 0.59 10.72
C SER A 91 7.48 0.53 9.21
N TRP A 92 6.28 0.09 8.83
CA TRP A 92 5.84 0.03 7.44
C TRP A 92 5.73 1.41 6.80
N PHE A 93 5.38 2.42 7.59
CA PHE A 93 5.35 3.83 7.15
C PHE A 93 6.67 4.29 6.51
N TYR A 94 7.82 3.72 6.88
CA TYR A 94 9.13 4.04 6.31
C TYR A 94 9.70 2.99 5.35
N ASN A 95 9.01 1.87 5.14
CA ASN A 95 9.49 0.78 4.32
C ASN A 95 8.88 0.86 2.91
N HIS A 96 9.73 0.94 1.89
CA HIS A 96 9.29 1.09 0.49
C HIS A 96 8.46 -0.10 0.00
N LEU A 97 8.91 -1.33 0.25
CA LEU A 97 8.15 -2.54 -0.11
C LEU A 97 6.76 -2.54 0.53
N ALA A 98 6.66 -2.23 1.82
CA ALA A 98 5.37 -2.17 2.50
C ALA A 98 4.44 -1.11 1.89
N ARG A 99 4.96 0.07 1.52
CA ARG A 99 4.17 1.11 0.83
C ARG A 99 3.67 0.64 -0.54
N MET A 100 4.51 0.01 -1.34
CA MET A 100 4.10 -0.54 -2.65
C MET A 100 3.01 -1.61 -2.48
N ILE A 101 3.16 -2.51 -1.49
CA ILE A 101 2.11 -3.50 -1.17
C ILE A 101 0.80 -2.79 -0.78
N TYR A 102 0.83 -1.77 0.08
CA TYR A 102 -0.37 -1.01 0.45
C TYR A 102 -1.01 -0.28 -0.76
N ALA A 103 -0.18 0.29 -1.65
CA ALA A 103 -0.67 0.95 -2.86
C ALA A 103 -1.39 -0.04 -3.78
N ASN A 104 -0.75 -1.18 -4.05
CA ASN A 104 -1.31 -2.22 -4.91
C ASN A 104 -2.57 -2.86 -4.30
N ALA A 105 -2.60 -3.03 -2.97
CA ALA A 105 -3.73 -3.62 -2.26
C ALA A 105 -5.05 -2.90 -2.49
N ALA A 106 -5.05 -1.58 -2.72
CA ALA A 106 -6.27 -0.83 -3.05
C ALA A 106 -6.95 -1.36 -4.34
N SER A 107 -6.17 -1.90 -5.28
CA SER A 107 -6.69 -2.50 -6.51
C SER A 107 -7.16 -3.95 -6.32
N TRP A 108 -6.63 -4.65 -5.33
CA TRP A 108 -6.91 -6.06 -5.10
C TRP A 108 -8.38 -6.30 -4.70
N LYS A 109 -8.86 -7.51 -4.98
CA LYS A 109 -10.24 -7.94 -4.69
C LYS A 109 -10.23 -9.30 -3.97
N PRO A 110 -9.57 -9.40 -2.80
CA PRO A 110 -9.60 -10.62 -2.03
C PRO A 110 -11.02 -10.91 -1.55
N VAL A 111 -11.39 -12.19 -1.56
CA VAL A 111 -12.67 -12.67 -1.05
C VAL A 111 -12.72 -12.54 0.48
N ASP A 112 -11.61 -12.84 1.15
CA ASP A 112 -11.45 -12.81 2.60
C ASP A 112 -10.03 -12.42 3.02
N THR A 113 -9.81 -12.31 4.34
CA THR A 113 -8.53 -11.86 4.92
C THR A 113 -7.41 -12.87 4.64
N LYS A 114 -7.74 -14.16 4.57
CA LYS A 114 -6.77 -15.20 4.23
C LYS A 114 -6.26 -15.04 2.80
N GLN A 115 -7.15 -14.86 1.82
CA GLN A 115 -6.73 -14.64 0.44
C GLN A 115 -5.94 -13.34 0.29
N LEU A 116 -6.27 -12.31 1.07
CA LEU A 116 -5.45 -11.09 1.11
C LEU A 116 -4.01 -11.39 1.59
N GLN A 117 -3.83 -12.23 2.60
CA GLN A 117 -2.49 -12.65 3.04
C GLN A 117 -1.76 -13.42 1.92
N GLU A 118 -2.45 -14.22 1.10
CA GLU A 118 -1.83 -14.91 -0.06
C GLU A 118 -1.33 -13.92 -1.12
N TYR A 119 -2.08 -12.84 -1.39
CA TYR A 119 -1.64 -11.77 -2.29
C TYR A 119 -0.43 -11.02 -1.72
N VAL A 120 -0.47 -10.68 -0.43
CA VAL A 120 0.67 -10.08 0.29
C VAL A 120 1.89 -11.00 0.27
N ASP A 121 1.71 -12.29 0.51
CA ASP A 121 2.79 -13.29 0.52
C ASP A 121 3.46 -13.39 -0.84
N THR A 122 2.71 -13.24 -1.92
CA THR A 122 3.25 -13.17 -3.29
C THR A 122 4.07 -11.90 -3.48
N ALA A 123 3.52 -10.75 -3.09
CA ALA A 123 4.16 -9.44 -3.26
C ALA A 123 5.43 -9.25 -2.41
N ARG A 124 5.55 -9.94 -1.26
CA ARG A 124 6.68 -9.78 -0.32
C ARG A 124 7.82 -10.79 -0.51
N ARG A 125 7.75 -11.70 -1.49
CA ARG A 125 8.80 -12.71 -1.76
C ARG A 125 10.12 -12.05 -2.16
N THR A 126 11.26 -12.58 -1.70
CA THR A 126 12.58 -12.09 -2.14
C THR A 126 12.83 -12.28 -3.64
N HIS A 127 12.25 -13.33 -4.22
CA HIS A 127 12.43 -13.73 -5.61
C HIS A 127 11.14 -14.36 -6.13
N TYR A 128 10.94 -14.33 -7.45
CA TYR A 128 9.83 -14.97 -8.11
C TYR A 128 10.29 -15.61 -9.43
N LEU A 129 9.42 -16.47 -9.99
CA LEU A 129 9.61 -17.04 -11.32
C LEU A 129 8.85 -16.17 -12.33
N GLU A 130 9.55 -15.70 -13.35
CA GLU A 130 9.03 -14.91 -14.46
C GLU A 130 9.06 -15.73 -15.76
N GLY A 131 8.15 -15.40 -16.67
CA GLY A 131 7.98 -16.08 -17.96
C GLY A 131 6.87 -17.13 -17.92
N ASN A 132 6.48 -17.59 -19.12
CA ASN A 132 5.33 -18.48 -19.31
C ASN A 132 5.49 -19.82 -18.57
N MET A 133 6.73 -20.26 -18.35
CA MET A 133 7.07 -21.54 -17.72
C MET A 133 8.04 -21.35 -16.54
N GLY A 134 8.14 -20.12 -16.00
CA GLY A 134 9.06 -19.80 -14.92
C GLY A 134 10.53 -19.88 -15.33
N GLU A 135 10.83 -19.48 -16.57
CA GLU A 135 12.16 -19.56 -17.20
C GLU A 135 13.22 -18.70 -16.49
N TYR A 136 12.80 -17.69 -15.72
CA TYR A 136 13.72 -16.78 -15.05
C TYR A 136 13.43 -16.64 -13.57
N ILE A 137 14.45 -16.77 -12.74
CA ILE A 137 14.42 -16.35 -11.33
C ILE A 137 14.78 -14.87 -11.27
N LEU A 138 13.82 -14.03 -10.91
CA LEU A 138 13.99 -12.59 -10.76
C LEU A 138 13.86 -12.15 -9.29
N PRO A 139 14.54 -11.06 -8.89
CA PRO A 139 14.37 -10.45 -7.56
C PRO A 139 12.92 -9.96 -7.37
N ASN A 140 12.54 -9.61 -6.13
CA ASN A 140 11.21 -9.09 -5.82
C ASN A 140 10.76 -8.02 -6.84
N TRP A 141 9.64 -8.28 -7.52
CA TRP A 141 9.16 -7.43 -8.61
C TRP A 141 8.95 -5.97 -8.19
N GLU A 142 8.33 -5.73 -7.04
CA GLU A 142 8.02 -4.36 -6.59
C GLU A 142 9.29 -3.55 -6.37
N GLU A 143 10.28 -4.15 -5.69
CA GLU A 143 11.58 -3.50 -5.45
C GLU A 143 12.40 -3.37 -6.74
N TYR A 144 12.44 -4.42 -7.56
CA TYR A 144 13.13 -4.41 -8.84
C TYR A 144 12.59 -3.32 -9.76
N ARG A 145 11.26 -3.23 -9.92
CA ARG A 145 10.61 -2.24 -10.77
C ARG A 145 11.00 -0.82 -10.35
N ARG A 146 10.93 -0.54 -9.05
CA ARG A 146 11.28 0.76 -8.47
C ARG A 146 12.75 1.12 -8.67
N GLU A 147 13.67 0.22 -8.30
CA GLU A 147 15.12 0.50 -8.35
C GLU A 147 15.62 0.62 -9.79
N SER A 148 15.14 -0.25 -10.69
CA SER A 148 15.54 -0.27 -12.10
C SER A 148 15.06 0.94 -12.90
N GLN A 149 14.12 1.75 -12.41
CA GLN A 149 13.75 3.04 -13.02
C GLN A 149 14.68 4.19 -12.58
N LEU A 150 15.18 4.10 -11.35
CA LEU A 150 15.88 5.19 -10.67
C LEU A 150 17.37 5.21 -10.97
N TYR A 151 18.00 4.03 -10.96
CA TYR A 151 19.45 3.94 -10.88
C TYR A 151 20.06 3.19 -12.06
N VAL A 152 21.21 3.70 -12.50
CA VAL A 152 22.20 2.85 -13.19
C VAL A 152 22.84 1.99 -12.12
N ASP A 153 22.89 0.68 -12.34
CA ASP A 153 23.38 -0.27 -11.34
C ASP A 153 24.26 -1.36 -11.94
N ILE A 154 24.93 -2.13 -11.09
CA ILE A 154 25.62 -3.36 -11.42
C ILE A 154 24.75 -4.51 -10.90
N ALA A 155 24.09 -5.21 -11.82
CA ALA A 155 23.22 -6.34 -11.52
C ALA A 155 23.94 -7.67 -11.76
N ALA A 156 23.35 -8.74 -11.26
CA ALA A 156 23.69 -10.11 -11.63
C ALA A 156 22.40 -10.92 -11.75
N PHE A 157 22.33 -11.78 -12.76
CA PHE A 157 21.22 -12.70 -12.97
C PHE A 157 21.66 -14.13 -12.62
N GLU A 158 20.98 -15.16 -13.14
CA GLU A 158 21.19 -16.55 -12.72
C GLU A 158 22.63 -17.08 -12.90
N ASN A 159 23.37 -16.59 -13.89
CA ASN A 159 24.77 -16.97 -14.13
C ASN A 159 25.75 -16.28 -13.17
N GLY A 160 25.31 -15.27 -12.42
CA GLY A 160 26.11 -14.55 -11.43
C GLY A 160 27.13 -13.56 -12.01
N ASP A 161 27.25 -13.47 -13.33
CA ASP A 161 28.18 -12.53 -13.97
C ASP A 161 27.67 -11.08 -13.81
N PRO A 162 28.53 -10.14 -13.43
CA PRO A 162 28.13 -8.75 -13.26
C PRO A 162 27.83 -8.11 -14.61
N VAL A 163 26.68 -7.42 -14.69
CA VAL A 163 26.27 -6.67 -15.88
C VAL A 163 25.87 -5.25 -15.51
N TRP A 164 26.17 -4.31 -16.39
CA TRP A 164 25.64 -2.95 -16.26
C TRP A 164 24.14 -2.98 -16.57
N SER A 165 23.34 -2.50 -15.62
CA SER A 165 21.91 -2.30 -15.78
C SER A 165 21.64 -0.80 -15.97
N ALA A 166 21.14 -0.44 -17.15
CA ALA A 166 20.66 0.92 -17.41
C ALA A 166 19.22 1.07 -16.92
N PRO A 167 18.79 2.28 -16.53
CA PRO A 167 17.42 2.52 -16.15
C PRO A 167 16.44 2.13 -17.26
N VAL A 168 15.37 1.44 -16.88
CA VAL A 168 14.33 0.99 -17.81
C VAL A 168 13.02 1.72 -17.58
N VAL A 169 12.19 1.77 -18.62
CA VAL A 169 10.77 2.10 -18.53
C VAL A 169 10.03 0.77 -18.57
N HIS A 170 9.12 0.53 -17.63
CA HIS A 170 8.42 -0.76 -17.58
C HIS A 170 7.18 -0.79 -18.48
N ASP A 171 7.00 0.25 -19.31
CA ASP A 171 5.89 0.45 -20.24
C ASP A 171 4.58 -0.17 -19.72
N GLY A 172 4.21 0.21 -18.50
CA GLY A 172 2.86 -0.03 -18.02
C GLY A 172 1.89 0.59 -19.03
N VAL A 173 0.82 -0.12 -19.37
CA VAL A 173 -0.29 0.49 -20.11
C VAL A 173 -0.83 1.61 -19.21
N SER A 174 -0.39 2.85 -19.46
CA SER A 174 -1.03 4.02 -18.87
C SER A 174 -2.43 4.06 -19.47
N ILE A 175 -3.41 3.57 -18.70
CA ILE A 175 -4.82 3.60 -19.08
C ILE A 175 -5.32 5.03 -18.86
N GLY A 176 -4.85 5.94 -19.72
CA GLY A 176 -5.15 7.36 -19.68
C GLY A 176 -4.61 8.10 -18.45
N ASP A 177 -5.07 9.34 -18.30
CA ASP A 177 -4.67 10.27 -17.22
C ASP A 177 -5.37 9.99 -15.88
N TRP A 178 -5.75 8.74 -15.63
CA TRP A 178 -6.45 8.36 -14.40
C TRP A 178 -5.47 8.15 -13.25
N PRO A 179 -5.68 8.80 -12.08
CA PRO A 179 -4.84 8.57 -10.91
C PRO A 179 -4.86 7.09 -10.49
N PRO A 180 -3.76 6.55 -9.95
CA PRO A 180 -3.72 5.18 -9.48
C PRO A 180 -4.71 4.94 -8.31
N PRO A 181 -5.13 3.69 -8.06
CA PRO A 181 -6.13 3.37 -7.05
C PRO A 181 -5.83 3.90 -5.65
N SER A 182 -4.57 3.90 -5.23
CA SER A 182 -4.13 4.43 -3.94
C SER A 182 -4.42 5.94 -3.81
N LEU A 183 -4.15 6.72 -4.86
CA LEU A 183 -4.47 8.16 -4.92
C LEU A 183 -5.97 8.41 -4.91
N GLN A 184 -6.73 7.66 -5.72
CA GLN A 184 -8.19 7.76 -5.74
C GLN A 184 -8.79 7.50 -4.34
N LEU A 185 -8.28 6.50 -3.63
CA LEU A 185 -8.76 6.15 -2.30
C LEU A 185 -8.45 7.24 -1.27
N VAL A 186 -7.21 7.76 -1.24
CA VAL A 186 -6.84 8.85 -0.33
C VAL A 186 -7.67 10.11 -0.62
N GLU A 187 -7.95 10.40 -1.90
CA GLU A 187 -8.84 11.49 -2.29
C GLU A 187 -10.26 11.30 -1.75
N ALA A 188 -10.83 10.12 -1.96
CA ALA A 188 -12.19 9.83 -1.50
C ALA A 188 -12.30 9.93 0.02
N LEU A 189 -11.33 9.40 0.76
CA LEU A 189 -11.27 9.54 2.22
C LEU A 189 -11.23 11.00 2.65
N HIS A 190 -10.46 11.84 1.95
CA HIS A 190 -10.37 13.27 2.25
C HIS A 190 -11.68 14.00 1.95
N GLN A 191 -12.22 13.83 0.75
CA GLN A 191 -13.47 14.47 0.32
C GLN A 191 -14.66 14.11 1.21
N LEU A 192 -14.70 12.87 1.71
CA LEU A 192 -15.76 12.41 2.61
C LEU A 192 -15.52 12.78 4.08
N GLY A 193 -14.53 13.63 4.37
CA GLY A 193 -14.24 14.13 5.72
C GLY A 193 -13.58 13.09 6.64
N LEU A 194 -13.22 11.91 6.12
CA LEU A 194 -12.67 10.78 6.88
C LEU A 194 -11.19 10.97 7.24
N THR A 195 -10.58 12.10 6.85
CA THR A 195 -9.22 12.50 7.25
C THR A 195 -9.21 13.52 8.40
N THR A 196 -10.37 14.03 8.82
CA THR A 196 -10.51 14.95 9.96
C THR A 196 -10.51 14.19 11.30
N GLU A 197 -10.28 14.86 12.43
CA GLU A 197 -10.36 14.21 13.75
C GLU A 197 -11.71 13.49 13.97
N ALA A 198 -12.82 14.15 13.62
CA ALA A 198 -14.15 13.55 13.74
C ALA A 198 -14.30 12.33 12.81
N GLY A 199 -13.82 12.43 11.58
CA GLY A 199 -13.82 11.33 10.61
C GLY A 199 -12.96 10.14 11.03
N LEU A 200 -11.79 10.38 11.62
CA LEU A 200 -10.93 9.33 12.16
C LEU A 200 -11.57 8.67 13.38
N GLN A 201 -12.20 9.44 14.26
CA GLN A 201 -12.95 8.89 15.39
C GLN A 201 -14.08 7.99 14.91
N ALA A 202 -14.88 8.46 13.94
CA ALA A 202 -15.96 7.69 13.34
C ALA A 202 -15.45 6.41 12.67
N THR A 203 -14.32 6.50 11.97
CA THR A 203 -13.65 5.36 11.34
C THR A 203 -13.19 4.34 12.40
N SER A 204 -12.46 4.78 13.42
CA SER A 204 -11.96 3.90 14.48
C SER A 204 -13.07 3.18 15.21
N GLU A 205 -14.14 3.88 15.58
CA GLU A 205 -15.29 3.30 16.28
C GLU A 205 -16.07 2.32 15.41
N THR A 206 -16.20 2.57 14.11
CA THR A 206 -16.99 1.72 13.21
C THR A 206 -16.21 0.48 12.79
N TRP A 207 -14.96 0.64 12.37
CA TRP A 207 -14.09 -0.46 11.94
C TRP A 207 -13.63 -1.31 13.11
N GLY A 208 -13.40 -0.71 14.29
CA GLY A 208 -12.99 -1.42 15.50
C GLY A 208 -14.05 -2.39 16.05
N THR A 209 -15.26 -2.44 15.46
CA THR A 209 -16.29 -3.42 15.83
C THR A 209 -16.05 -4.82 15.25
N VAL A 210 -15.15 -4.95 14.27
CA VAL A 210 -14.83 -6.23 13.62
C VAL A 210 -13.32 -6.42 13.61
N THR A 211 -12.87 -7.62 13.97
CA THR A 211 -11.46 -8.02 13.81
C THR A 211 -11.34 -8.84 12.54
N PHE A 212 -10.58 -8.36 11.56
CA PHE A 212 -10.34 -9.02 10.28
C PHE A 212 -9.12 -9.93 10.42
N GLN A 213 -9.36 -11.23 10.62
CA GLN A 213 -8.30 -12.20 10.91
C GLN A 213 -8.24 -13.33 9.90
N ASP A 214 -9.37 -13.80 9.38
CA ASP A 214 -9.41 -14.98 8.52
C ASP A 214 -10.50 -14.88 7.45
N LYS A 215 -11.75 -15.14 7.82
CA LYS A 215 -12.88 -15.25 6.89
C LYS A 215 -13.61 -13.95 6.61
N GLU A 216 -13.29 -12.89 7.36
CA GLU A 216 -13.93 -11.58 7.18
C GLU A 216 -13.57 -11.03 5.80
N GLY A 217 -14.57 -10.55 5.08
CA GLY A 217 -14.45 -10.27 3.65
C GLY A 217 -15.30 -9.11 3.17
N PHE A 218 -15.65 -9.14 1.88
CA PHE A 218 -16.33 -8.03 1.21
C PHE A 218 -17.68 -7.63 1.85
N GLU A 219 -18.49 -8.61 2.26
CA GLU A 219 -19.79 -8.33 2.88
C GLU A 219 -19.67 -7.64 4.25
N ASP A 220 -18.62 -7.96 5.01
CA ASP A 220 -18.34 -7.30 6.30
C ASP A 220 -17.90 -5.85 6.07
N ILE A 221 -17.01 -5.63 5.10
CA ILE A 221 -16.58 -4.29 4.68
C ILE A 221 -17.78 -3.46 4.23
N ARG A 222 -18.64 -4.01 3.36
CA ARG A 222 -19.81 -3.28 2.82
C ARG A 222 -20.69 -2.75 3.95
N LYS A 223 -21.01 -3.59 4.94
CA LYS A 223 -21.82 -3.19 6.12
C LYS A 223 -21.14 -2.12 6.96
N ILE A 224 -19.82 -2.21 7.15
CA ILE A 224 -19.03 -1.22 7.88
C ILE A 224 -19.01 0.11 7.13
N LEU A 225 -18.78 0.08 5.81
CA LEU A 225 -18.78 1.28 4.96
C LEU A 225 -20.16 1.96 4.95
N GLU A 226 -21.25 1.20 4.81
CA GLU A 226 -22.61 1.73 4.89
C GLU A 226 -22.85 2.48 6.20
N ARG A 227 -22.45 1.89 7.34
CA ARG A 227 -22.58 2.52 8.66
C ARG A 227 -21.69 3.76 8.80
N LEU A 228 -20.45 3.69 8.35
CA LEU A 228 -19.50 4.80 8.44
C LEU A 228 -19.95 5.99 7.60
N LEU A 229 -20.39 5.73 6.36
CA LEU A 229 -20.88 6.77 5.45
C LEU A 229 -22.17 7.41 5.96
N ALA A 230 -23.12 6.62 6.45
CA ALA A 230 -24.35 7.14 7.04
C ALA A 230 -24.05 8.06 8.23
N ARG A 231 -23.09 7.69 9.08
CA ARG A 231 -22.63 8.51 10.20
C ARG A 231 -21.94 9.79 9.72
N ALA A 232 -21.00 9.69 8.78
CA ALA A 232 -20.27 10.84 8.26
C ALA A 232 -21.23 11.89 7.66
N ILE A 233 -22.25 11.45 6.93
CA ILE A 233 -23.30 12.33 6.39
C ILE A 233 -24.13 12.96 7.51
N ALA A 234 -24.57 12.18 8.49
CA ALA A 234 -25.35 12.69 9.63
C ALA A 234 -24.58 13.74 10.46
N GLU A 235 -23.26 13.59 10.55
CA GLU A 235 -22.35 14.50 11.23
C GLU A 235 -21.85 15.65 10.32
N SER A 236 -22.33 15.73 9.07
CA SER A 236 -21.92 16.75 8.09
C SER A 236 -20.40 16.83 7.87
N LEU A 237 -19.73 15.67 7.86
CA LEU A 237 -18.28 15.58 7.65
C LEU A 237 -17.83 15.77 6.20
N PRO A 238 -18.55 15.29 5.17
CA PRO A 238 -18.12 15.46 3.79
C PRO A 238 -17.92 16.93 3.42
N LEU A 239 -16.90 17.20 2.60
CA LEU A 239 -16.66 18.52 2.03
C LEU A 239 -17.77 18.89 1.05
N GLU A 240 -17.95 20.18 0.79
CA GLU A 240 -18.91 20.66 -0.22
C GLU A 240 -18.60 20.14 -1.64
N THR A 241 -17.33 19.83 -1.91
CA THR A 241 -16.85 19.23 -3.17
C THR A 241 -17.02 17.71 -3.22
N ALA A 242 -17.59 17.08 -2.18
CA ALA A 242 -17.81 15.65 -2.17
C ALA A 242 -18.91 15.25 -3.19
N GLU A 243 -18.60 14.26 -4.02
CA GLU A 243 -19.47 13.72 -5.05
C GLU A 243 -19.71 12.21 -4.84
N GLU A 244 -20.76 11.68 -5.44
CA GLU A 244 -21.10 10.24 -5.43
C GLU A 244 -19.94 9.34 -5.89
N LYS A 245 -19.09 9.82 -6.81
CA LYS A 245 -17.89 9.09 -7.25
C LYS A 245 -16.92 8.78 -6.11
N HIS A 246 -16.85 9.62 -5.07
CA HIS A 246 -16.00 9.37 -3.91
C HIS A 246 -16.55 8.22 -3.06
N VAL A 247 -17.88 8.13 -2.93
CA VAL A 247 -18.55 7.01 -2.27
C VAL A 247 -18.30 5.71 -3.03
N GLN A 248 -18.52 5.72 -4.34
CA GLN A 248 -18.24 4.57 -5.22
C GLN A 248 -16.78 4.13 -5.15
N THR A 249 -15.87 5.09 -5.04
CA THR A 249 -14.43 4.83 -4.87
C THR A 249 -14.14 4.06 -3.59
N LEU A 250 -14.75 4.42 -2.45
CA LEU A 250 -14.57 3.66 -1.21
C LEU A 250 -15.07 2.22 -1.32
N TYR A 251 -16.28 2.00 -1.86
CA TYR A 251 -16.80 0.63 -2.04
C TYR A 251 -15.94 -0.21 -2.98
N ARG A 252 -15.32 0.42 -3.98
CA ARG A 252 -14.48 -0.27 -4.96
C ARG A 252 -13.08 -0.54 -4.42
N LEU A 253 -12.45 0.42 -3.74
CA LEU A 253 -11.01 0.43 -3.48
C LEU A 253 -10.64 0.32 -1.98
N TRP A 254 -11.54 0.62 -1.05
CA TRP A 254 -11.22 0.54 0.39
C TRP A 254 -11.38 -0.89 0.91
N GLN A 255 -10.32 -1.67 0.73
CA GLN A 255 -10.28 -3.10 0.99
C GLN A 255 -10.08 -3.47 2.48
N ILE A 256 -10.00 -4.78 2.76
CA ILE A 256 -9.80 -5.39 4.09
C ILE A 256 -8.62 -4.72 4.83
N PRO A 257 -8.73 -4.43 6.13
CA PRO A 257 -7.62 -3.90 6.91
C PRO A 257 -6.41 -4.83 6.92
N MET A 258 -5.20 -4.27 6.80
CA MET A 258 -3.96 -5.03 6.73
C MET A 258 -3.22 -5.07 8.07
N TYR A 259 -3.82 -4.53 9.13
CA TYR A 259 -3.15 -4.32 10.42
C TYR A 259 -2.68 -5.63 11.07
N LEU A 260 -3.26 -6.78 10.73
CA LEU A 260 -2.85 -8.11 11.21
C LEU A 260 -1.90 -8.87 10.26
N LEU A 261 -1.72 -8.40 9.01
CA LEU A 261 -0.91 -9.10 8.02
C LEU A 261 0.60 -9.01 8.34
N ASP A 262 1.36 -9.91 7.74
CA ASP A 262 2.82 -9.86 7.77
C ASP A 262 3.39 -9.30 6.46
N LEU A 263 3.98 -8.11 6.54
CA LEU A 263 4.63 -7.43 5.40
C LEU A 263 6.15 -7.58 5.42
N LYS A 264 6.72 -8.36 6.34
CA LYS A 264 8.17 -8.63 6.32
C LYS A 264 8.52 -9.40 5.06
N ARG A 265 9.68 -9.09 4.49
CA ARG A 265 10.16 -9.80 3.30
C ARG A 265 10.18 -11.30 3.57
N LEU A 266 9.56 -12.08 2.68
CA LEU A 266 9.47 -13.53 2.77
C LEU A 266 10.64 -14.14 2.01
N PRO A 267 11.63 -14.74 2.68
CA PRO A 267 12.73 -15.41 2.01
C PRO A 267 12.22 -16.59 1.21
N VAL A 268 12.62 -16.67 -0.05
CA VAL A 268 12.35 -17.82 -0.92
C VAL A 268 13.69 -18.45 -1.28
N SER A 269 13.82 -19.76 -1.09
CA SER A 269 15.05 -20.46 -1.43
C SER A 269 15.25 -20.51 -2.95
N LEU A 270 16.46 -20.16 -3.41
CA LEU A 270 16.82 -20.34 -4.82
C LEU A 270 16.76 -21.83 -5.23
N GLU A 271 17.05 -22.75 -4.32
CA GLU A 271 16.93 -24.19 -4.59
C GLU A 271 15.47 -24.63 -4.74
N GLU A 272 14.55 -24.01 -4.00
CA GLU A 272 13.11 -24.27 -4.17
C GLU A 272 12.61 -23.73 -5.51
N LEU A 273 13.03 -22.52 -5.89
CA LEU A 273 12.68 -21.93 -7.19
C LEU A 273 13.21 -22.74 -8.36
N LYS A 274 14.47 -23.21 -8.29
CA LYS A 274 15.05 -24.09 -9.32
C LYS A 274 14.31 -25.43 -9.42
N ARG A 275 13.95 -26.05 -8.29
CA ARG A 275 13.12 -27.27 -8.30
C ARG A 275 11.74 -27.03 -8.92
N HIS A 276 11.13 -25.88 -8.65
CA HIS A 276 9.85 -25.52 -9.25
C HIS A 276 9.97 -25.27 -10.76
N GLN A 277 11.02 -24.58 -11.19
CA GLN A 277 11.34 -24.36 -12.59
C GLN A 277 11.55 -25.69 -13.32
N GLU A 278 12.35 -26.60 -12.74
CA GLU A 278 12.52 -27.96 -13.27
C GLU A 278 11.16 -28.68 -13.37
N ALA A 279 10.37 -28.69 -12.30
CA ALA A 279 9.06 -29.36 -12.30
C ALA A 279 8.10 -28.80 -13.39
N MET A 280 8.11 -27.49 -13.63
CA MET A 280 7.33 -26.85 -14.71
C MET A 280 7.79 -27.33 -16.09
N LEU A 281 9.11 -27.39 -16.30
CA LEU A 281 9.69 -27.91 -17.54
C LEU A 281 9.36 -29.40 -17.77
N TRP A 282 9.39 -30.23 -16.72
CA TRP A 282 9.03 -31.65 -16.81
C TRP A 282 7.54 -31.85 -17.12
N ALA A 283 6.66 -31.07 -16.51
CA ALA A 283 5.22 -31.11 -16.77
C ALA A 283 4.89 -30.72 -18.22
N GLU A 284 5.61 -29.76 -18.81
CA GLU A 284 5.47 -29.38 -20.21
C GLU A 284 6.00 -30.46 -21.17
N ALA A 285 7.11 -31.12 -20.80
CA ALA A 285 7.67 -32.24 -21.55
C ALA A 285 6.79 -33.51 -21.54
N GLY A 286 5.67 -33.51 -20.80
CA GLY A 286 4.67 -34.57 -20.78
C GLY A 286 5.03 -35.77 -19.89
N TYR A 287 5.87 -35.56 -18.87
CA TYR A 287 6.28 -36.58 -17.90
C TYR A 287 5.59 -36.41 -16.55
#